data_AF-A0A0G1Y757-F1
#
_entry.id   AF-A0A0G1Y757-F1
#
_cell.length_a   1.000
_cell.length_b   1.000
_cell.length_c   1.000
_cell.angle_alpha   90.00
_cell.angle_beta   90.00
_cell.angle_gamma   90.00
#
_symmetry.space_group_name_H-M   'P 1'
#
loop_
_entity.id
_entity.type
_entity.pdbx_description
1 polymer ?
#
loop_
_entity_poly.entity_id
_entity_poly.type
_entity_poly.pdbx_seq_one_letter_code
_entity_poly.pdbx_strand_id
1 'polypeptide(L)'
;EAPSEEDASRRKSFSSMEVSLALFLLYPGNRHLLDQLIAPEEGMEEVLYQAIKQVPEEQSLTPDMLTIPEEYRERLSILLLYCEDHDMANWSEGLSVQEIRKNCKNANHEFLQRKQRDIAKQLMQARAEGRPHDEAQLTTQYQQVLKLAKMAL
;
A
#
# COMPACT_ATOMS: atom_id res chain seq x y z
N GLU A 1 32.58 -5.67 -10.18
CA GLU A 1 32.13 -4.30 -10.50
C GLU A 1 31.22 -3.84 -9.38
N ALA A 2 31.40 -2.61 -8.89
CA ALA A 2 30.44 -2.00 -7.98
C ALA A 2 29.23 -1.54 -8.80
N PRO A 3 27.98 -1.77 -8.36
CA PRO A 3 26.82 -1.30 -9.10
C PRO A 3 26.84 0.24 -9.17
N SER A 4 26.52 0.77 -10.34
CA SER A 4 26.52 2.20 -10.63
C SER A 4 25.38 2.91 -9.88
N GLU A 5 25.50 4.21 -9.60
CA GLU A 5 24.42 5.00 -8.98
C GLU A 5 23.10 4.97 -9.80
N GLU A 6 23.18 4.67 -11.10
CA GLU A 6 22.02 4.46 -11.97
C GLU A 6 21.30 3.13 -11.69
N ASP A 7 22.01 2.07 -11.29
CA ASP A 7 21.40 0.78 -10.89
C ASP A 7 20.65 0.90 -9.55
N ALA A 8 21.11 1.80 -8.67
CA ALA A 8 20.43 2.10 -7.42
C ALA A 8 19.08 2.82 -7.64
N SER A 9 18.93 3.55 -8.75
CA SER A 9 17.69 4.25 -9.10
C SER A 9 16.62 3.36 -9.76
N ARG A 10 17.02 2.20 -10.30
CA ARG A 10 16.13 1.26 -11.02
C ARG A 10 15.54 0.15 -10.15
N ARG A 11 16.11 -0.13 -8.96
CA ARG A 11 15.42 -0.92 -7.94
C ARG A 11 14.52 0.01 -7.12
N LYS A 12 13.39 0.44 -7.68
CA LYS A 12 12.33 1.01 -6.85
C LYS A 12 11.94 -0.07 -5.84
N SER A 13 12.43 0.04 -4.60
CA SER A 13 12.00 -0.80 -3.49
C SER A 13 10.47 -0.85 -3.47
N PHE A 14 9.91 -2.03 -3.25
CA PHE A 14 8.47 -2.17 -3.10
C PHE A 14 8.01 -1.38 -1.87
N SER A 15 6.90 -0.67 -2.02
CA SER A 15 6.31 0.05 -0.90
C SER A 15 5.80 -0.94 0.16
N SER A 16 5.67 -0.48 1.40
CA SER A 16 5.03 -1.27 2.46
C SER A 16 3.60 -1.68 2.08
N MET A 17 2.89 -0.86 1.30
CA MET A 17 1.55 -1.17 0.79
C MET A 17 1.60 -2.29 -0.26
N GLU A 18 2.52 -2.23 -1.22
CA GLU A 18 2.72 -3.30 -2.20
C GLU A 18 3.04 -4.63 -1.50
N VAL A 19 4.00 -4.63 -0.57
CA VAL A 19 4.35 -5.82 0.22
C VAL A 19 3.14 -6.33 1.00
N SER A 20 2.38 -5.44 1.66
CA SER A 20 1.17 -5.84 2.41
C SER A 20 0.15 -6.52 1.51
N LEU A 21 -0.08 -6.00 0.30
CA LEU A 21 -1.00 -6.58 -0.68
C LEU A 21 -0.52 -7.94 -1.19
N ALA A 22 0.79 -8.10 -1.43
CA ALA A 22 1.36 -9.39 -1.82
C ALA A 22 1.22 -10.46 -0.74
N LEU A 23 1.30 -10.11 0.54
CA LEU A 23 1.09 -11.06 1.63
C LEU A 23 -0.32 -11.68 1.62
N PHE A 24 -1.35 -10.96 1.16
CA PHE A 24 -2.69 -11.54 1.00
C PHE A 24 -2.77 -12.56 -0.14
N LEU A 25 -1.87 -12.49 -1.12
CA LEU A 25 -1.76 -13.49 -2.18
C LEU A 25 -0.97 -14.72 -1.73
N LEU A 26 0.05 -14.53 -0.89
CA LEU A 26 0.82 -15.63 -0.31
C LEU A 26 0.03 -16.38 0.78
N TYR A 27 -0.80 -15.66 1.53
CA TYR A 27 -1.61 -16.21 2.63
C TYR A 27 -3.09 -15.86 2.46
N PRO A 28 -3.77 -16.47 1.47
CA PRO A 28 -5.16 -16.12 1.13
C PRO A 28 -6.16 -16.38 2.27
N GLY A 29 -5.86 -17.29 3.22
CA GLY A 29 -6.69 -17.51 4.41
C GLY A 29 -6.80 -16.28 5.33
N ASN A 30 -5.87 -15.34 5.22
CA ASN A 30 -5.85 -14.10 6.01
C ASN A 30 -6.57 -12.92 5.36
N ARG A 31 -7.28 -13.16 4.24
CA ARG A 31 -7.95 -12.11 3.46
C ARG A 31 -8.95 -11.27 4.25
N HIS A 32 -9.57 -11.83 5.29
CA HIS A 32 -10.41 -11.09 6.24
C HIS A 32 -9.69 -9.92 6.95
N LEU A 33 -8.35 -9.90 6.94
CA LEU A 33 -7.55 -8.79 7.49
C LEU A 33 -7.35 -7.65 6.49
N LEU A 34 -7.80 -7.78 5.23
CA LEU A 34 -7.65 -6.75 4.19
C LEU A 34 -8.29 -5.40 4.61
N ASP A 35 -9.39 -5.45 5.37
CA ASP A 35 -10.06 -4.27 5.91
C ASP A 35 -9.22 -3.49 6.93
N GLN A 36 -8.09 -4.05 7.39
CA GLN A 36 -7.13 -3.31 8.20
C GLN A 36 -6.23 -2.41 7.36
N LEU A 37 -6.17 -2.57 6.04
CA LEU A 37 -5.52 -1.60 5.16
C LEU A 37 -6.45 -0.43 4.89
N ILE A 38 -5.90 0.78 4.99
CA ILE A 38 -6.51 1.96 4.39
C ILE A 38 -6.44 1.76 2.87
N ALA A 39 -7.58 1.85 2.21
CA ALA A 39 -7.67 1.65 0.77
C ALA A 39 -6.69 2.62 0.04
N PRO A 40 -5.75 2.09 -0.76
CA PRO A 40 -4.90 2.93 -1.60
C PRO A 40 -5.74 3.65 -2.66
N GLU A 41 -5.28 4.83 -3.07
CA GLU A 41 -6.05 5.78 -3.88
C GLU A 41 -5.50 5.94 -5.31
N GLU A 42 -4.35 5.32 -5.63
CA GLU A 42 -3.73 5.44 -6.95
C GLU A 42 -2.79 4.28 -7.29
N GLY A 43 -2.53 4.13 -8.60
CA GLY A 43 -1.49 3.26 -9.14
C GLY A 43 -1.74 1.77 -8.96
N MET A 44 -0.65 1.00 -8.93
CA MET A 44 -0.71 -0.46 -8.77
C MET A 44 -1.35 -0.88 -7.44
N GLU A 45 -1.10 -0.14 -6.36
CA GLU A 45 -1.61 -0.44 -5.02
C GLU A 45 -3.14 -0.46 -5.02
N GLU A 46 -3.78 0.56 -5.60
CA GLU A 46 -5.24 0.63 -5.77
C GLU A 46 -5.76 -0.54 -6.61
N VAL A 47 -5.14 -0.78 -7.77
CA VAL A 47 -5.57 -1.83 -8.70
C VAL A 47 -5.49 -3.21 -8.06
N LEU A 48 -4.41 -3.53 -7.36
CA LEU A 48 -4.26 -4.79 -6.63
C LEU A 48 -5.26 -4.90 -5.47
N TYR A 49 -5.42 -3.84 -4.68
CA TYR A 49 -6.38 -3.83 -3.57
C TYR A 49 -7.80 -4.14 -4.06
N GLN A 50 -8.25 -3.48 -5.14
CA GLN A 50 -9.57 -3.73 -5.71
C GLN A 50 -9.70 -5.12 -6.31
N ALA A 51 -8.69 -5.58 -7.06
CA ALA A 51 -8.71 -6.92 -7.65
C ALA A 51 -8.78 -8.00 -6.56
N ILE A 52 -8.00 -7.87 -5.48
CA ILE A 52 -8.05 -8.77 -4.32
C ILE A 52 -9.44 -8.69 -3.67
N LYS A 53 -10.03 -7.51 -3.49
CA LYS A 53 -11.33 -7.33 -2.84
C LYS A 53 -12.49 -7.93 -3.65
N GLN A 54 -12.40 -7.94 -4.98
CA GLN A 54 -13.47 -8.43 -5.87
C GLN A 54 -13.56 -9.95 -5.98
N VAL A 55 -12.53 -10.70 -5.60
CA VAL A 55 -12.60 -12.17 -5.60
C VAL A 55 -13.65 -12.63 -4.58
N PRO A 56 -14.52 -13.61 -4.84
CA PRO A 56 -15.43 -14.13 -3.80
C PRO A 56 -14.67 -14.72 -2.61
N GLU A 57 -15.16 -14.58 -1.37
CA GLU A 57 -14.46 -15.09 -0.17
C GLU A 57 -14.35 -16.61 -0.16
N GLU A 58 -15.27 -17.29 -0.83
CA GLU A 58 -15.33 -18.75 -0.94
C GLU A 58 -14.29 -19.32 -1.92
N GLN A 59 -13.63 -18.48 -2.69
CA GLN A 59 -12.61 -18.88 -3.65
C GLN A 59 -11.20 -18.69 -3.09
N SER A 60 -10.34 -19.67 -3.32
CA SER A 60 -8.91 -19.55 -3.00
C SER A 60 -8.29 -18.50 -3.90
N LEU A 61 -7.90 -17.37 -3.33
CA LEU A 61 -7.27 -16.27 -4.05
C LEU A 61 -5.91 -16.73 -4.59
N THR A 62 -5.71 -16.55 -5.90
CA THR A 62 -4.42 -16.80 -6.57
C THR A 62 -4.07 -15.61 -7.46
N PRO A 63 -2.77 -15.36 -7.75
CA PRO A 63 -2.36 -14.23 -8.59
C PRO A 63 -3.01 -14.21 -9.98
N ASP A 64 -3.24 -15.39 -10.59
CA ASP A 64 -3.81 -15.51 -11.94
C ASP A 64 -5.29 -15.13 -12.01
N MET A 65 -6.01 -15.17 -10.88
CA MET A 65 -7.43 -14.76 -10.81
C MET A 65 -7.59 -13.24 -10.82
N LEU A 66 -6.52 -12.49 -10.55
CA LEU A 66 -6.58 -11.03 -10.50
C LEU A 66 -6.76 -10.46 -11.91
N THR A 67 -7.86 -9.74 -12.09
CA THR A 67 -8.10 -8.95 -13.30
C THR A 67 -7.36 -7.61 -13.15
N ILE A 68 -6.09 -7.60 -13.56
CA ILE A 68 -5.22 -6.41 -13.52
C ILE A 68 -4.59 -6.14 -14.90
N PRO A 69 -4.30 -4.87 -15.24
CA PRO A 69 -3.51 -4.49 -16.40
C PRO A 69 -2.18 -5.23 -16.50
N GLU A 70 -1.74 -5.50 -17.73
CA GLU A 70 -0.52 -6.29 -18.00
C GLU A 70 0.74 -5.66 -17.41
N GLU A 71 0.84 -4.33 -17.42
CA GLU A 71 1.94 -3.58 -16.80
C GLU A 71 2.10 -3.86 -15.29
N TYR A 72 0.99 -4.13 -14.60
CA TYR A 72 1.01 -4.48 -13.18
C TYR A 72 1.15 -5.98 -12.94
N ARG A 73 0.87 -6.81 -13.95
CA ARG A 73 1.09 -8.26 -13.88
C ARG A 73 2.57 -8.58 -13.78
N GLU A 74 3.40 -7.99 -14.64
CA GLU A 74 4.86 -8.16 -14.58
C GLU A 74 5.41 -7.68 -13.22
N ARG A 75 4.99 -6.49 -12.77
CA ARG A 75 5.43 -5.94 -11.48
C ARG A 75 4.98 -6.83 -10.31
N LEU A 76 3.80 -7.45 -10.39
CA LEU A 76 3.30 -8.35 -9.35
C LEU A 76 4.15 -9.62 -9.30
N SER A 77 4.51 -10.19 -10.44
CA SER A 77 5.41 -11.34 -10.49
C SER A 77 6.77 -11.04 -9.85
N ILE A 78 7.34 -9.86 -10.12
CA ILE A 78 8.60 -9.44 -9.49
C ILE A 78 8.42 -9.24 -7.97
N LEU A 79 7.29 -8.67 -7.54
CA LEU A 79 6.97 -8.48 -6.12
C LEU A 79 6.83 -9.82 -5.37
N LEU A 80 6.15 -10.80 -5.97
CA LEU A 80 6.02 -12.14 -5.39
C LEU A 80 7.39 -12.82 -5.28
N LEU A 81 8.22 -12.72 -6.31
CA LEU A 81 9.60 -13.23 -6.27
C LEU A 81 10.42 -12.54 -5.18
N TYR A 82 10.26 -11.23 -5.00
CA TYR A 82 10.91 -10.49 -3.91
C TYR A 82 10.47 -11.00 -2.54
N CYS A 83 9.17 -11.26 -2.34
CA CYS A 83 8.66 -11.81 -1.09
C CYS A 83 9.20 -13.23 -0.84
N GLU A 84 9.30 -14.07 -1.87
CA GLU A 84 9.92 -15.40 -1.79
C GLU A 84 11.40 -15.32 -1.39
N ASP A 85 12.18 -14.44 -2.04
CA ASP A 85 13.62 -14.22 -1.75
C ASP A 85 13.87 -13.73 -0.31
N HIS A 86 12.87 -13.11 0.32
CA HIS A 86 12.92 -12.63 1.71
C HIS A 86 12.23 -13.59 2.71
N ASP A 87 12.06 -14.87 2.35
CA ASP A 87 11.44 -15.91 3.17
C ASP A 87 10.02 -15.57 3.67
N MET A 88 9.29 -14.74 2.92
CA MET A 88 7.93 -14.32 3.28
C MET A 88 6.85 -15.28 2.82
N ALA A 89 7.18 -16.34 2.07
CA ALA A 89 6.21 -17.31 1.53
C ALA A 89 5.98 -18.56 2.41
N ASN A 90 6.80 -18.75 3.46
CA ASN A 90 6.83 -19.99 4.26
C ASN A 90 6.58 -19.77 5.76
N TRP A 91 5.77 -18.79 6.12
CA TRP A 91 5.39 -18.55 7.52
C TRP A 91 4.36 -19.56 8.01
N SER A 92 4.43 -19.88 9.30
CA SER A 92 3.34 -20.58 9.96
C SER A 92 2.07 -19.73 9.97
N GLU A 93 0.90 -20.36 10.14
CA GLU A 93 -0.39 -19.65 10.16
C GLU A 93 -0.39 -18.51 11.19
N GLY A 94 0.01 -18.79 12.44
CA GLY A 94 0.09 -17.78 13.50
C GLY A 94 1.06 -16.64 13.18
N LEU A 95 2.21 -16.95 12.59
CA LEU A 95 3.20 -15.94 12.19
C LEU A 95 2.66 -15.07 11.04
N SER A 96 2.00 -15.67 10.05
CA SER A 96 1.44 -14.96 8.91
C SER A 96 0.37 -13.94 9.34
N VAL A 97 -0.51 -14.29 10.28
CA VAL A 97 -1.50 -13.36 10.86
C VAL A 97 -0.79 -12.17 11.54
N GLN A 98 0.23 -12.45 12.34
CA GLN A 98 0.97 -11.42 13.06
C GLN A 98 1.70 -10.45 12.11
N GLU A 99 2.45 -10.99 11.14
CA GLU A 99 3.21 -10.18 10.20
C GLU A 99 2.30 -9.42 9.23
N ILE A 100 1.17 -9.99 8.79
CA ILE A 100 0.19 -9.25 7.97
C ILE A 100 -0.36 -8.05 8.74
N ARG A 101 -0.80 -8.22 9.99
CA ARG A 101 -1.30 -7.10 10.81
C ARG A 101 -0.26 -5.99 10.98
N LYS A 102 0.99 -6.38 11.22
CA LYS A 102 2.13 -5.46 11.35
C LYS A 102 2.41 -4.72 10.03
N ASN A 103 2.40 -5.42 8.90
CA ASN A 103 2.57 -4.81 7.58
C ASN A 103 1.42 -3.86 7.25
N CYS A 104 0.16 -4.22 7.53
CA CYS A 104 -0.97 -3.31 7.39
C CYS A 104 -0.79 -2.04 8.22
N LYS A 105 -0.33 -2.16 9.47
CA LYS A 105 -0.07 -1.01 10.34
C LYS A 105 1.01 -0.09 9.76
N ASN A 106 2.11 -0.67 9.26
CA ASN A 106 3.20 0.07 8.65
C ASN A 106 2.75 0.76 7.35
N ALA A 107 2.03 0.06 6.48
CA ALA A 107 1.49 0.59 5.24
C ALA A 107 0.53 1.76 5.47
N ASN A 108 -0.37 1.62 6.44
CA ASN A 108 -1.27 2.70 6.84
C ASN A 108 -0.51 3.92 7.38
N HIS A 109 0.52 3.68 8.19
CA HIS A 109 1.33 4.76 8.74
C HIS A 109 2.05 5.53 7.63
N GLU A 110 2.71 4.84 6.71
CA GLU A 110 3.38 5.45 5.56
C GLU A 110 2.40 6.17 4.62
N PHE A 111 1.23 5.58 4.35
CA PHE A 111 0.17 6.21 3.58
C PHE A 111 -0.29 7.53 4.21
N LEU A 112 -0.63 7.52 5.51
CA LEU A 112 -1.07 8.70 6.23
C LEU A 112 0.02 9.77 6.30
N GLN A 113 1.29 9.39 6.48
CA GLN A 113 2.42 10.33 6.45
C GLN A 113 2.61 10.97 5.06
N ARG A 114 2.51 10.19 3.98
CA ARG A 114 2.52 10.72 2.60
C ARG A 114 1.39 11.74 2.42
N LYS A 115 0.16 11.35 2.76
CA LYS A 115 -1.03 12.20 2.64
C LYS A 115 -0.92 13.50 3.45
N GLN A 116 -0.40 13.45 4.68
CA GLN A 116 -0.15 14.66 5.48
C GLN A 116 0.86 15.59 4.81
N ARG A 117 1.96 15.05 4.27
CA ARG A 117 2.98 15.86 3.57
C ARG A 117 2.42 16.51 2.31
N ASP A 118 1.58 15.80 1.56
CA ASP A 118 1.02 16.32 0.31
C ASP A 118 -0.01 17.40 0.58
N ILE A 119 -0.90 17.22 1.55
CA ILE A 119 -1.83 18.28 1.99
C ILE A 119 -1.05 19.49 2.52
N ALA A 120 0.02 19.29 3.29
CA ALA A 120 0.84 20.39 3.80
C ALA A 120 1.50 21.20 2.67
N LYS A 121 2.00 20.54 1.61
CA LYS A 121 2.52 21.21 0.41
C LYS A 121 1.44 22.01 -0.30
N GLN A 122 0.27 21.41 -0.50
CA GLN A 122 -0.87 22.08 -1.15
C GLN A 122 -1.36 23.29 -0.33
N LEU A 123 -1.35 23.20 1.01
CA LEU A 123 -1.66 24.33 1.89
C LEU A 123 -0.68 25.48 1.74
N MET A 124 0.62 25.19 1.68
CA MET A 124 1.65 26.22 1.46
C MET A 124 1.46 26.91 0.11
N GLN A 125 1.12 26.14 -0.93
CA GLN A 125 0.86 26.67 -2.26
C GLN A 125 -0.41 27.54 -2.30
N ALA A 126 -1.53 27.07 -1.73
CA ALA A 126 -2.78 27.83 -1.69
C ALA A 126 -2.62 29.18 -0.95
N ARG A 127 -1.81 29.20 0.12
CA ARG A 127 -1.43 30.42 0.85
C ARG A 127 -0.61 31.38 0.00
N ALA A 128 0.39 30.86 -0.70
CA ALA A 128 1.23 31.68 -1.58
C ALA A 128 0.42 32.31 -2.72
N GLU A 129 -0.62 31.62 -3.18
CA GLU A 129 -1.48 32.07 -4.28
C GLU A 129 -2.73 32.85 -3.82
N GLY A 130 -2.92 33.03 -2.51
CA GLY A 130 -4.06 33.77 -1.96
C GLY A 130 -5.41 33.12 -2.24
N ARG A 131 -5.51 31.78 -2.13
CA ARG A 131 -6.72 30.99 -2.38
C ARG A 131 -7.39 30.54 -1.07
N PRO A 132 -8.14 31.40 -0.36
CA PRO A 132 -8.63 31.13 1.00
C PRO A 132 -9.67 30.01 1.09
N HIS A 133 -10.41 29.75 0.01
CA HIS A 133 -11.36 28.65 -0.04
C HIS A 133 -10.65 27.29 -0.06
N ASP A 134 -9.61 27.16 -0.89
CA ASP A 134 -8.79 25.96 -1.01
C ASP A 134 -8.06 25.70 0.32
N GLU A 135 -7.56 26.74 0.99
CA GLU A 135 -6.94 26.61 2.31
C GLU A 135 -7.89 26.03 3.36
N ALA A 136 -9.15 26.48 3.41
CA ALA A 136 -10.13 25.99 4.37
C ALA A 136 -10.47 24.51 4.13
N GLN A 137 -10.61 24.12 2.86
CA GLN A 137 -10.86 22.72 2.48
C GLN A 137 -9.65 21.83 2.85
N LEU A 138 -8.44 22.22 2.46
CA LEU A 138 -7.22 21.48 2.74
C LEU A 138 -6.94 21.38 4.24
N THR A 139 -7.25 22.42 5.02
CA THR A 139 -7.12 22.38 6.49
C THR A 139 -8.07 21.34 7.10
N THR A 140 -9.30 21.27 6.59
CA THR A 140 -10.29 20.27 7.02
C THR A 140 -9.80 18.85 6.70
N GLN A 141 -9.28 18.62 5.49
CA GLN A 141 -8.70 17.33 5.10
C GLN A 141 -7.50 16.96 5.98
N TYR A 142 -6.60 17.90 6.25
CA TYR A 142 -5.44 17.68 7.12
C TYR A 142 -5.87 17.22 8.52
N GLN A 143 -6.88 17.86 9.11
CA GLN A 143 -7.43 17.47 10.41
C GLN A 143 -8.07 16.08 10.39
N GLN A 144 -8.74 15.68 9.31
CA GLN A 144 -9.29 14.33 9.16
C GLN A 144 -8.18 13.28 9.11
N VAL A 145 -7.11 13.53 8.33
CA VAL A 145 -5.96 12.62 8.25
C VAL A 145 -5.25 12.48 9.60
N LEU A 146 -5.14 13.58 10.37
CA LEU A 146 -4.61 13.51 11.74
C LEU A 146 -5.48 12.68 12.69
N LYS A 147 -6.81 12.73 12.55
CA LYS A 147 -7.72 11.88 13.34
C LYS A 147 -7.52 10.41 12.99
N LEU A 148 -7.45 10.08 11.69
CA LEU A 148 -7.18 8.72 11.22
C LEU A 148 -5.82 8.20 11.72
N ALA A 149 -4.77 9.03 11.67
CA ALA A 149 -3.45 8.67 12.18
C ALA A 149 -3.45 8.37 13.69
N LYS A 150 -4.22 9.09 14.49
CA LYS A 150 -4.38 8.80 15.91
C LYS A 150 -5.13 7.50 16.19
N MET A 151 -6.03 7.08 15.29
CA MET A 151 -6.79 5.84 15.42
C MET A 151 -6.03 4.61 14.89
N ALA A 152 -5.09 4.82 13.96
CA ALA A 152 -4.28 3.77 13.35
C ALA A 152 -3.00 3.42 14.14
N LEU A 153 -2.58 4.28 15.09
CA LEU A 153 -1.49 4.05 16.06
C LEU A 153 -1.96 3.12 17.19
#